data_AF-A0A6J2YD44-F1
#
_entry.id   AF-A0A6J2YD44-F1
#
_cell.length_a   1.000
_cell.length_b   1.000
_cell.length_c   1.000
_cell.angle_alpha   90.00
_cell.angle_beta   90.00
_cell.angle_gamma   90.00
#
_symmetry.space_group_name_H-M   'P 1'
#
loop_
_entity.id
_entity.type
_entity.pdbx_description
1 polymer ?
#
loop_
_entity_poly.entity_id
_entity_poly.type
_entity_poly.pdbx_seq_one_letter_code
_entity_poly.pdbx_strand_id
1 'polypeptide(L)'
;MSQVTDRIGKVLRKHNIKTIYKPTRKIKDCLRPAKDKRVPLSSTGIYRIPCSCGSVYIGTTKRSVGTRLTEHKRSCRLGQTDKSAVTEHALRDGDHKIQFEDTQVIATTSGYHPRLVREAVEIHKHPNNFNRKEETLYLNRIWHPAISRTKVAVQRSRPVPEEPPPEQATPLPPRHKYALRRRGGISLV
;
A
#
# COMPACT_ATOMS: atom_id res chain seq x y z
N MET A 1 -2.18 36.55 -6.10
CA MET A 1 -2.26 36.30 -4.64
C MET A 1 -0.87 36.45 -3.98
N SER A 2 -0.23 37.63 -4.00
CA SER A 2 1.15 37.81 -3.46
C SER A 2 1.33 38.97 -2.46
N GLN A 3 0.39 39.91 -2.37
CA GLN A 3 0.62 41.13 -1.57
C GLN A 3 0.81 40.88 -0.07
N VAL A 4 0.22 39.84 0.52
CA VAL A 4 0.28 39.59 1.97
C VAL A 4 1.60 38.94 2.37
N THR A 5 2.04 37.90 1.64
CA THR A 5 3.30 37.20 1.91
C THR A 5 4.51 38.13 1.78
N ASP A 6 4.50 39.01 0.78
CA ASP A 6 5.60 39.95 0.55
C ASP A 6 5.68 41.03 1.63
N ARG A 7 4.53 41.51 2.11
CA ARG A 7 4.45 42.46 3.24
C ARG A 7 5.00 41.83 4.53
N ILE A 8 4.61 40.59 4.83
CA ILE A 8 5.08 39.85 6.01
C ILE A 8 6.60 39.66 5.93
N GLY A 9 7.14 39.26 4.78
CA GLY A 9 8.58 39.10 4.61
C GLY A 9 9.35 40.41 4.78
N LYS A 10 8.78 41.54 4.35
CA LYS A 10 9.39 42.87 4.53
C LYS A 10 9.47 43.28 6.00
N VAL A 11 8.44 42.98 6.80
CA VAL A 11 8.45 43.26 8.26
C VAL A 11 9.48 42.37 8.96
N LEU A 12 9.48 41.06 8.69
CA LEU A 12 10.38 40.11 9.33
C LEU A 12 11.86 40.40 9.02
N ARG A 13 12.15 40.91 7.83
CA ARG A 13 13.52 41.33 7.45
C ARG A 13 14.06 42.46 8.33
N LYS A 14 13.21 43.37 8.82
CA LYS A 14 13.64 44.46 9.74
C LYS A 14 14.19 43.92 11.07
N HIS A 15 13.80 42.70 11.44
CA HIS A 15 14.25 42.01 12.65
C HIS A 15 15.33 40.95 12.35
N ASN A 16 16.00 41.02 11.20
CA ASN A 16 17.00 40.03 10.75
C ASN A 16 16.47 38.58 10.66
N ILE A 17 15.17 38.39 10.46
CA ILE A 17 14.58 37.07 10.25
C ILE A 17 14.54 36.76 8.76
N LYS A 18 15.28 35.72 8.34
CA LYS A 18 15.32 35.27 6.95
C LYS A 18 14.06 34.48 6.59
N THR A 19 13.26 34.99 5.66
CA THR A 19 12.03 34.35 5.18
C THR A 19 12.25 33.52 3.92
N ILE A 20 11.66 32.32 3.86
CA ILE A 20 11.68 31.43 2.69
C ILE A 20 10.25 31.20 2.23
N TYR A 21 9.96 31.47 0.97
CA TYR A 21 8.63 31.26 0.37
C TYR A 21 8.55 29.88 -0.26
N LYS A 22 7.42 29.20 -0.06
CA LYS A 22 7.10 27.93 -0.72
C LYS A 22 5.88 28.14 -1.62
N PRO A 23 5.90 27.68 -2.88
CA PRO A 23 4.73 27.73 -3.76
C PRO A 23 3.58 26.91 -3.16
N THR A 24 2.34 27.38 -3.37
CA THR A 24 1.12 26.71 -2.89
C THR A 24 0.90 25.35 -3.55
N ARG A 25 1.32 25.19 -4.81
CA ARG A 25 1.29 23.92 -5.54
C ARG A 25 2.65 23.67 -6.17
N LYS A 26 3.13 22.43 -6.08
CA LYS A 26 4.35 22.00 -6.77
C LYS A 26 3.99 21.53 -8.17
N ILE A 27 4.91 21.66 -9.13
CA ILE A 27 4.69 21.19 -10.51
C ILE A 27 4.23 19.73 -10.53
N LYS A 28 4.82 18.89 -9.67
CA LYS A 28 4.42 17.48 -9.52
C LYS A 28 2.95 17.26 -9.15
N ASP A 29 2.30 18.24 -8.53
CA ASP A 29 0.89 18.16 -8.13
C ASP A 29 -0.04 18.47 -9.33
N CYS A 30 0.48 19.14 -10.36
CA CYS A 30 -0.20 19.40 -11.62
C CYS A 30 0.05 18.30 -12.67
N LEU A 31 1.10 17.49 -12.48
CA LEU A 31 1.47 16.42 -13.41
C LEU A 31 0.76 15.12 -13.04
N ARG A 32 0.33 14.36 -14.06
CA ARG A 32 -0.10 12.98 -13.85
C ARG A 32 1.10 12.13 -13.43
N PRO A 33 0.93 11.15 -12.53
CA PRO A 33 1.99 10.20 -12.23
C PRO A 33 2.51 9.56 -13.51
N ALA A 34 3.81 9.69 -13.78
CA ALA A 34 4.43 9.18 -15.00
C ALA A 34 4.54 7.64 -15.02
N LYS A 35 4.35 6.99 -13.87
CA LYS A 35 4.40 5.53 -13.73
C LYS A 35 2.99 4.98 -13.57
N ASP A 36 2.79 3.78 -14.13
CA ASP A 36 1.56 3.02 -13.94
C ASP A 36 1.29 2.80 -12.45
N LYS A 37 0.00 2.75 -12.13
CA LYS A 37 -0.45 2.38 -10.80
C LYS A 37 0.02 0.96 -10.53
N ARG A 38 0.74 0.77 -9.43
CA ARG A 38 1.16 -0.57 -9.00
C ARG A 38 -0.07 -1.46 -8.82
N VAL A 39 0.06 -2.72 -9.22
CA VAL A 39 -0.96 -3.74 -8.98
C VAL A 39 -1.25 -3.80 -7.47
N PRO A 40 -2.52 -3.86 -7.05
CA PRO A 40 -2.88 -4.02 -5.64
C PRO A 40 -2.09 -5.17 -5.01
N LEU A 41 -1.62 -4.99 -3.77
CA LEU A 41 -0.87 -6.01 -3.00
C LEU A 41 0.52 -6.39 -3.56
N SER A 42 0.98 -5.80 -4.68
CA SER A 42 2.34 -6.02 -5.20
C SER A 42 3.44 -5.38 -4.34
N SER A 43 3.08 -4.46 -3.45
CA SER A 43 4.02 -3.73 -2.61
C SER A 43 4.46 -4.52 -1.39
N THR A 44 5.67 -4.22 -0.91
CA THR A 44 6.16 -4.63 0.41
C THR A 44 5.64 -3.66 1.48
N GLY A 45 5.59 -4.11 2.74
CA GLY A 45 5.21 -3.24 3.86
C GLY A 45 4.29 -3.89 4.88
N ILE A 46 3.46 -3.04 5.50
CA ILE A 46 2.50 -3.36 6.55
C ILE A 46 1.14 -3.55 5.89
N TYR A 47 0.45 -4.65 6.21
CA TYR A 47 -0.89 -4.95 5.72
C TYR A 47 -1.82 -5.37 6.85
N ARG A 48 -3.13 -5.31 6.58
CA ARG A 48 -4.22 -5.70 7.47
C ARG A 48 -5.05 -6.78 6.80
N ILE A 49 -5.42 -7.82 7.53
CA ILE A 49 -6.37 -8.86 7.12
C ILE A 49 -7.54 -8.84 8.13
N PRO A 50 -8.77 -8.48 7.71
CA PRO A 50 -9.93 -8.54 8.60
C PRO A 50 -10.48 -9.96 8.73
N CYS A 51 -11.16 -10.21 9.84
CA CYS A 51 -11.98 -11.39 10.08
C CYS A 51 -13.45 -10.96 10.27
N SER A 52 -14.37 -11.83 9.89
CA SER A 52 -15.82 -11.66 10.09
C SER A 52 -16.23 -11.41 11.54
N CYS A 53 -15.44 -11.86 12.52
CA CYS A 53 -15.66 -11.57 13.94
C CYS A 53 -15.33 -10.12 14.37
N GLY A 54 -14.89 -9.28 13.42
CA GLY A 54 -14.52 -7.89 13.67
C GLY A 54 -13.08 -7.69 14.17
N SER A 55 -12.36 -8.77 14.48
CA SER A 55 -10.93 -8.70 14.80
C SER A 55 -10.08 -8.58 13.54
N VAL A 56 -8.87 -8.02 13.68
CA VAL A 56 -7.94 -7.83 12.55
C VAL A 56 -6.57 -8.44 12.83
N TYR A 57 -5.90 -8.90 11.79
CA TYR A 57 -4.47 -9.22 11.83
C TYR A 57 -3.68 -8.16 11.10
N ILE A 58 -2.59 -7.70 11.72
CA ILE A 58 -1.70 -6.70 11.15
C ILE A 58 -0.32 -7.32 11.02
N GLY A 59 0.15 -7.48 9.80
CA GLY A 59 1.43 -8.14 9.55
C GLY A 59 2.35 -7.31 8.68
N THR A 60 3.64 -7.66 8.72
CA THR A 60 4.63 -7.13 7.79
C THR A 60 5.14 -8.17 6.81
N THR A 61 5.60 -7.70 5.65
CA THR A 61 6.32 -8.53 4.69
C THR A 61 7.41 -7.74 3.98
N LYS A 62 8.57 -8.40 3.79
CA LYS A 62 9.65 -7.94 2.89
C LYS A 62 9.34 -8.26 1.41
N ARG A 63 8.46 -9.21 1.16
CA ARG A 63 7.97 -9.59 -0.17
C ARG A 63 6.68 -8.82 -0.48
N SER A 64 6.04 -9.10 -1.61
CA SER A 64 4.72 -8.55 -1.87
C SER A 64 3.71 -9.06 -0.81
N VAL A 65 2.73 -8.23 -0.49
CA VAL A 65 1.60 -8.61 0.37
C VAL A 65 0.84 -9.78 -0.25
N GLY A 66 0.67 -9.80 -1.58
CA GLY A 66 0.04 -10.91 -2.29
C GLY A 66 0.70 -12.26 -2.03
N THR A 67 2.04 -12.33 -2.11
CA THR A 67 2.76 -13.57 -1.79
C THR A 67 2.53 -14.01 -0.34
N ARG A 68 2.54 -13.07 0.61
CA ARG A 68 2.31 -13.38 2.03
C ARG A 68 0.89 -13.88 2.29
N LEU A 69 -0.10 -13.35 1.57
CA LEU A 69 -1.49 -13.84 1.62
C LEU A 69 -1.60 -15.28 1.15
N THR A 70 -0.95 -15.63 0.03
CA THR A 70 -0.96 -17.01 -0.48
C THR A 70 -0.37 -17.98 0.55
N GLU A 71 0.65 -17.56 1.29
CA GLU A 71 1.20 -18.36 2.38
C GLU A 71 0.22 -18.54 3.52
N HIS A 72 -0.44 -17.47 3.98
CA HIS A 72 -1.46 -17.59 5.02
C HIS A 72 -2.62 -18.51 4.57
N LYS A 73 -3.10 -18.36 3.32
CA LYS A 73 -4.12 -19.25 2.75
C LYS A 73 -3.66 -20.71 2.75
N ARG A 74 -2.41 -20.97 2.35
CA ARG A 74 -1.82 -22.31 2.38
C ARG A 74 -1.72 -22.84 3.81
N SER A 75 -1.26 -22.05 4.77
CA SER A 75 -1.14 -22.46 6.17
C SER A 75 -2.51 -22.75 6.79
N CYS A 76 -3.55 -21.96 6.47
CA CYS A 76 -4.92 -22.22 6.91
C CYS A 76 -5.44 -23.54 6.36
N ARG A 77 -5.25 -23.78 5.05
CA ARG A 77 -5.63 -25.04 4.40
C ARG A 77 -4.92 -26.27 5.00
N LEU A 78 -3.67 -26.10 5.42
CA LEU A 78 -2.86 -27.18 6.02
C LEU A 78 -3.01 -27.28 7.54
N GLY A 79 -3.82 -26.43 8.17
CA GLY A 79 -3.99 -26.42 9.63
C GLY A 79 -2.72 -26.11 10.44
N GLN A 80 -1.76 -25.39 9.84
CA GLN A 80 -0.49 -25.03 10.50
C GLN A 80 -0.69 -23.84 11.43
N THR A 81 -1.23 -24.10 12.61
CA THR A 81 -1.46 -23.08 13.65
C THR A 81 -0.13 -22.49 14.09
N ASP A 82 0.86 -23.31 14.45
CA ASP A 82 2.23 -22.94 14.85
C ASP A 82 2.89 -21.85 13.97
N LYS A 83 2.65 -21.86 12.65
CA LYS A 83 3.33 -20.95 11.69
C LYS A 83 2.61 -19.64 11.41
N SER A 84 1.36 -19.50 11.84
CA SER A 84 0.50 -18.43 11.38
C SER A 84 -0.58 -18.12 12.41
N ALA A 85 -0.47 -16.95 13.04
CA ALA A 85 -1.52 -16.39 13.90
C ALA A 85 -2.88 -16.33 13.18
N VAL A 86 -2.88 -16.13 11.85
CA VAL A 86 -4.10 -16.17 11.03
C VAL A 86 -4.73 -17.55 10.99
N THR A 87 -3.92 -18.60 10.93
CA THR A 87 -4.41 -19.98 10.94
C THR A 87 -4.94 -20.34 12.33
N GLU A 88 -4.19 -19.98 13.37
CA GLU A 88 -4.61 -20.19 14.76
C GLU A 88 -5.95 -19.51 15.05
N HIS A 89 -6.14 -18.27 14.60
CA HIS A 89 -7.40 -17.57 14.74
C HIS A 89 -8.53 -18.20 13.92
N ALA A 90 -8.26 -18.59 12.68
CA ALA A 90 -9.26 -19.22 11.80
C ALA A 90 -9.76 -20.57 12.32
N LEU A 91 -8.93 -21.30 13.08
CA LEU A 91 -9.25 -22.62 13.63
C LEU A 91 -9.69 -22.58 15.10
N ARG A 92 -9.76 -21.40 15.71
CA ARG A 92 -10.26 -21.23 17.08
C ARG A 92 -11.77 -21.48 17.12
N ASP A 93 -12.28 -21.91 18.27
CA ASP A 93 -13.72 -22.07 18.51
C ASP A 93 -14.49 -20.78 18.18
N GLY A 94 -15.46 -20.88 17.26
CA GLY A 94 -16.25 -19.77 16.75
C GLY A 94 -16.34 -19.77 15.21
N ASP A 95 -17.25 -18.95 14.66
CA ASP A 95 -17.34 -18.76 13.21
C ASP A 95 -16.34 -17.68 12.75
N HIS A 96 -15.08 -18.09 12.57
CA HIS A 96 -14.00 -17.21 12.15
C HIS A 96 -13.70 -17.34 10.65
N LYS A 97 -14.40 -16.55 9.83
CA LYS A 97 -14.07 -16.41 8.40
C LYS A 97 -13.05 -15.29 8.16
N ILE A 98 -11.82 -15.66 7.78
CA ILE A 98 -10.77 -14.72 7.36
C ILE A 98 -11.11 -14.14 5.99
N GLN A 99 -11.17 -12.81 5.89
CA GLN A 99 -11.52 -12.08 4.67
C GLN A 99 -10.23 -11.64 3.95
N PHE A 100 -9.57 -12.59 3.26
CA PHE A 100 -8.32 -12.32 2.56
C PHE A 100 -8.48 -11.30 1.42
N GLU A 101 -9.66 -11.24 0.84
CA GLU A 101 -10.05 -10.41 -0.30
C GLU A 101 -10.15 -8.94 0.11
N ASP A 102 -10.47 -8.68 1.39
CA ASP A 102 -10.55 -7.36 2.01
C ASP A 102 -9.21 -6.89 2.62
N THR A 103 -8.13 -7.59 2.29
CA THR A 103 -6.78 -7.24 2.73
C THR A 103 -6.39 -5.87 2.18
N GLN A 104 -5.81 -5.05 3.05
CA GLN A 104 -5.34 -3.72 2.68
C GLN A 104 -3.89 -3.50 3.05
N VAL A 105 -3.16 -2.81 2.18
CA VAL A 105 -1.82 -2.29 2.48
C VAL A 105 -1.97 -1.01 3.29
N ILE A 106 -1.52 -1.02 4.55
CA ILE A 106 -1.60 0.13 5.44
C ILE A 106 -0.49 1.14 5.11
N ALA A 107 0.73 0.64 4.93
CA ALA A 107 1.89 1.47 4.62
C ALA A 107 2.96 0.66 3.89
N THR A 108 3.58 1.27 2.90
CA THR A 108 4.74 0.70 2.22
C THR A 108 6.01 1.18 2.90
N THR A 109 6.90 0.26 3.27
CA THR A 109 8.17 0.61 3.92
C THR A 109 9.25 -0.41 3.53
N SER A 110 10.38 0.08 3.01
CA SER A 110 11.51 -0.75 2.59
C SER A 110 12.43 -1.11 3.77
N GLY A 111 12.64 -0.19 4.71
CA GLY A 111 13.54 -0.39 5.85
C GLY A 111 13.05 -1.44 6.84
N TYR A 112 13.97 -2.22 7.42
CA TYR A 112 13.66 -3.25 8.41
C TYR A 112 13.08 -2.68 9.70
N HIS A 113 13.86 -1.85 10.42
CA HIS A 113 13.43 -1.26 11.69
C HIS A 113 12.19 -0.36 11.56
N PRO A 114 12.11 0.56 10.57
CA PRO A 114 10.91 1.37 10.40
C PRO A 114 9.65 0.53 10.16
N ARG A 115 9.77 -0.61 9.48
CA ARG A 115 8.65 -1.52 9.23
C ARG A 115 8.17 -2.19 10.53
N LEU A 116 9.08 -2.68 11.37
CA LEU A 116 8.74 -3.29 12.67
C LEU A 116 8.12 -2.28 13.64
N VAL A 117 8.70 -1.08 13.73
CA VAL A 117 8.15 -0.01 14.57
C VAL A 117 6.76 0.38 14.07
N ARG A 118 6.57 0.49 12.75
CA ARG A 118 5.27 0.82 12.18
C ARG A 118 4.23 -0.28 12.45
N GLU A 119 4.60 -1.55 12.31
CA GLU A 119 3.74 -2.69 12.65
C GLU A 119 3.28 -2.63 14.10
N ALA A 120 4.21 -2.44 15.06
CA ALA A 120 3.86 -2.31 16.47
C ALA A 120 2.92 -1.14 16.75
N VAL A 121 3.14 0.00 16.09
CA VAL A 121 2.24 1.17 16.19
C VAL A 121 0.85 0.85 15.63
N GLU A 122 0.76 0.19 14.47
CA GLU A 122 -0.53 -0.18 13.88
C GLU A 122 -1.27 -1.24 14.71
N ILE A 123 -0.56 -2.23 15.28
CA ILE A 123 -1.13 -3.22 16.21
C ILE A 123 -1.70 -2.52 17.45
N HIS A 124 -0.95 -1.57 18.03
CA HIS A 124 -1.41 -0.81 19.20
C HIS A 124 -2.66 0.04 18.92
N LYS A 125 -2.83 0.51 17.67
CA LYS A 125 -4.03 1.25 17.25
C LYS A 125 -5.27 0.39 17.11
N HIS A 126 -5.12 -0.93 16.99
CA HIS A 126 -6.23 -1.86 16.78
C HIS A 126 -6.33 -2.79 17.99
N PRO A 127 -7.02 -2.39 19.08
CA PRO A 127 -7.08 -3.20 20.30
C PRO A 127 -7.74 -4.56 20.06
N ASN A 128 -8.66 -4.65 19.10
CA ASN A 128 -9.28 -5.91 18.66
C ASN A 128 -8.44 -6.59 17.56
N ASN A 129 -7.19 -6.94 17.86
CA ASN A 129 -6.34 -7.71 16.94
C ASN A 129 -6.08 -9.12 17.47
N PHE A 130 -5.79 -10.06 16.56
CA PHE A 130 -5.43 -11.44 16.88
C PHE A 130 -3.97 -11.75 16.57
N ASN A 131 -3.09 -10.75 16.64
CA ASN A 131 -1.65 -10.96 16.53
C ASN A 131 -1.11 -11.70 17.75
N ARG A 132 -0.09 -12.54 17.54
CA ARG A 132 0.66 -13.15 18.64
C ARG A 132 1.56 -12.14 19.32
N LYS A 133 1.52 -12.09 20.65
CA LYS A 133 2.34 -11.16 21.44
C LYS A 133 3.85 -11.37 21.20
N GLU A 134 4.27 -12.62 21.00
CA GLU A 134 5.66 -13.01 20.74
C GLU A 134 6.19 -12.51 19.38
N GLU A 135 5.32 -12.30 18.40
CA GLU A 135 5.69 -11.87 17.05
C GLU A 135 5.80 -10.33 16.94
N THR A 136 5.43 -9.60 18.00
CA THR A 136 5.33 -8.13 17.96
C THR A 136 6.48 -7.43 18.64
N LEU A 137 7.03 -6.39 18.00
CA LEU A 137 8.01 -5.52 18.61
C LEU A 137 7.38 -4.80 19.82
N TYR A 138 8.05 -4.85 20.98
CA TYR A 138 7.62 -4.12 22.16
C TYR A 138 7.76 -2.61 21.95
N LEU A 139 6.65 -1.90 22.10
CA LEU A 139 6.61 -0.44 22.05
C LEU A 139 6.72 0.13 23.47
N ASN A 140 7.63 1.09 23.68
CA ASN A 140 7.77 1.72 24.99
C ASN A 140 6.47 2.47 25.37
N ARG A 141 6.01 2.24 26.61
CA ARG A 141 4.77 2.82 27.18
C ARG A 141 4.67 4.34 27.07
N ILE A 142 5.82 5.04 27.07
CA ILE A 142 5.89 6.50 26.88
C ILE A 142 5.16 6.94 25.59
N TRP A 143 5.16 6.09 24.56
CA TRP A 143 4.52 6.39 23.29
C TRP A 143 3.02 6.10 23.25
N HIS A 144 2.47 5.33 24.20
CA HIS A 144 1.05 4.92 24.17
C HIS A 144 0.11 6.13 24.10
N PRO A 145 0.21 7.16 24.97
CA PRO A 145 -0.70 8.30 24.91
C PRO A 145 -0.61 9.07 23.60
N ALA A 146 0.59 9.17 23.01
CA ALA A 146 0.78 9.84 21.73
C ALA A 146 0.11 9.06 20.58
N ILE A 147 0.21 7.73 20.59
CA ILE A 147 -0.34 6.87 19.54
C ILE A 147 -1.85 6.76 19.64
N SER A 148 -2.41 6.56 20.84
CA SER A 148 -3.87 6.43 21.03
C SER A 148 -4.63 7.69 20.61
N ARG A 149 -3.99 8.87 20.71
CA ARG A 149 -4.58 10.14 20.25
C ARG A 149 -4.59 10.32 18.73
N THR A 150 -3.81 9.52 17.99
CA THR A 150 -3.82 9.60 16.52
C THR A 150 -5.03 8.86 15.95
N LYS A 151 -5.86 9.58 15.20
CA LYS A 151 -6.99 8.97 14.49
C LYS A 151 -6.49 7.88 13.55
N VAL A 152 -7.15 6.72 13.57
CA VAL A 152 -7.01 5.73 12.50
C VAL A 152 -7.63 6.37 11.25
N ALA A 153 -6.89 6.40 10.14
CA ALA A 153 -7.42 6.95 8.90
C ALA A 153 -8.66 6.15 8.49
N VAL A 154 -9.80 6.83 8.31
CA VAL A 154 -11.04 6.20 7.84
C VAL A 154 -10.76 5.52 6.51
N GLN A 155 -10.99 4.21 6.46
CA GLN A 155 -10.68 3.44 5.28
C GLN A 155 -11.68 3.76 4.18
N ARG A 156 -11.17 4.20 3.03
CA ARG A 156 -11.98 4.25 1.82
C ARG A 156 -12.13 2.82 1.33
N SER A 157 -13.31 2.23 1.47
CA SER A 157 -13.69 1.09 0.63
C SER A 157 -13.46 1.52 -0.80
N ARG A 158 -12.51 0.87 -1.48
CA ARG A 158 -12.28 1.14 -2.89
C ARG A 158 -13.55 0.67 -3.61
N PRO A 159 -14.24 1.51 -4.39
CA PRO A 159 -15.26 1.01 -5.30
C PRO A 159 -14.63 -0.10 -6.12
N VAL A 160 -15.26 -1.27 -6.12
CA VAL A 160 -14.92 -2.33 -7.07
C VAL A 160 -14.94 -1.66 -8.45
N PRO A 161 -13.87 -1.74 -9.26
CA PRO A 161 -13.97 -1.34 -10.64
C PRO A 161 -15.08 -2.21 -11.24
N GLU A 162 -16.21 -1.61 -11.63
CA GLU A 162 -17.16 -2.29 -12.51
C GLU A 162 -16.34 -2.81 -13.70
N GLU A 163 -16.34 -4.13 -13.89
CA GLU A 163 -15.82 -4.69 -15.12
C GLU A 163 -16.61 -4.04 -16.26
N PRO A 164 -15.95 -3.41 -17.24
CA PRO A 164 -16.66 -2.91 -18.40
C PRO A 164 -17.43 -4.09 -19.02
N PRO A 165 -18.66 -3.86 -19.51
CA PRO A 165 -19.43 -4.90 -20.18
C PRO A 165 -18.56 -5.59 -21.24
N PRO A 166 -18.74 -6.91 -21.47
CA PRO A 166 -17.91 -7.65 -22.42
C PRO A 166 -17.88 -6.92 -23.75
N GLU A 167 -16.70 -6.39 -24.07
CA GLU A 167 -16.42 -5.68 -25.32
C GLU A 167 -16.65 -6.69 -26.44
N GLN A 168 -17.75 -6.50 -27.19
CA GLN A 168 -18.00 -7.29 -28.39
C GLN A 168 -16.78 -7.15 -29.28
N ALA A 169 -16.11 -8.28 -29.55
CA ALA A 169 -14.87 -8.31 -30.30
C ALA A 169 -15.04 -7.62 -31.66
N THR A 170 -14.60 -6.37 -31.78
CA THR A 170 -14.42 -5.74 -33.08
C THR A 170 -13.31 -6.49 -33.82
N PRO A 171 -13.51 -6.89 -35.09
CA PRO A 171 -12.51 -7.60 -35.86
C PRO A 171 -11.20 -6.80 -35.91
N LEU A 172 -10.07 -7.47 -35.69
CA LEU A 172 -8.76 -6.85 -35.83
C LEU A 172 -8.63 -6.29 -37.26
N PRO A 173 -8.12 -5.05 -37.44
CA PRO A 173 -7.89 -4.51 -38.76
C PRO A 173 -6.89 -5.39 -39.53
N PRO A 174 -7.05 -5.55 -40.85
CA PRO A 174 -6.18 -6.40 -41.63
C PRO A 174 -4.72 -5.95 -41.53
N ARG A 175 -3.84 -6.91 -41.21
CA ARG A 175 -2.39 -6.69 -41.19
C ARG A 175 -1.93 -6.23 -42.57
N HIS A 176 -1.50 -4.98 -42.70
CA HIS A 176 -0.78 -4.50 -43.87
C HIS A 176 0.50 -5.34 -44.05
N LYS A 177 0.56 -6.13 -45.12
CA LYS A 177 1.78 -6.82 -45.53
C LYS A 177 2.72 -5.77 -46.13
N TYR A 178 3.74 -5.34 -45.38
CA TYR A 178 4.84 -4.58 -45.97
C TYR A 178 5.59 -5.49 -46.94
N ALA A 179 5.68 -5.10 -48.22
CA ALA A 179 6.52 -5.77 -49.19
C ALA A 179 8.00 -5.49 -48.84
N LEU A 180 8.70 -6.50 -48.35
CA LEU A 180 10.15 -6.44 -48.15
C LEU A 180 10.82 -6.25 -49.52
N ARG A 181 11.49 -5.10 -49.72
CA ARG A 181 12.24 -4.79 -50.94
C ARG A 181 13.39 -5.79 -51.08
N ARG A 182 13.46 -6.52 -52.21
CA ARG A 182 14.58 -7.41 -52.53
C ARG A 182 15.86 -6.57 -52.62
N ARG A 183 16.87 -6.90 -51.82
CA ARG A 183 18.22 -6.32 -51.95
C ARG A 183 18.79 -6.72 -53.31
N GLY A 184 19.13 -5.74 -54.14
CA GLY A 184 19.82 -5.96 -55.41
C GLY A 184 21.21 -6.55 -55.16
N GLY A 185 21.52 -7.62 -55.90
CA GLY A 185 22.83 -8.25 -55.89
C GLY A 185 23.88 -7.35 -56.52
N ILE A 186 25.04 -7.26 -55.88
CA ILE A 186 26.24 -6.60 -56.40
C ILE A 186 26.97 -7.67 -57.22
N SER A 187 27.15 -7.42 -58.51
CA SER A 187 27.95 -8.27 -59.41
C SER A 187 29.43 -7.94 -59.19
N LEU A 188 30.23 -8.93 -58.82
CA LEU A 188 31.69 -8.84 -58.95
C LEU A 188 32.06 -9.12 -60.41
N VAL A 189 32.92 -8.26 -60.96
CA VAL A 189 33.74 -8.52 -62.15
C VAL A 189 35.12 -8.91 -61.65
#